data_AF-I1I9B4-F1
#
_entry.id   AF-I1I9B4-F1
#
_cell.length_a   1.000
_cell.length_b   1.000
_cell.length_c   1.000
_cell.angle_alpha   90.00
_cell.angle_beta   90.00
_cell.angle_gamma   90.00
#
_symmetry.space_group_name_H-M   'P 1'
#
loop_
_entity.id
_entity.type
_entity.pdbx_description
1 polymer ?
#
loop_
_entity_poly.entity_id
_entity_poly.type
_entity_poly.pdbx_seq_one_letter_code
_entity_poly.pdbx_strand_id
1 'polypeptide(L)'
;MAGDDLEAAAGAYEQELMRHARGAEAVVVEAELEASVPLLDACAAALDALRAMRACAVDLELALRRGGGHAQALAATRACARKARADVLAKSRHRHCQGQTSTGHGARSLEEARRVAAAALERVMTKALPSASRNNSRRRWWPACCVAVKRKAARVACEEQTTADLLSSSSKDEAQKQRDEARALGETMEQLEQGVELLFRRLLQCRAFLLNLCSS
;
A
#
# COMPACT_ATOMS: atom_id res chain seq x y z
N MET A 1 -4.73 -10.17 -8.28
CA MET A 1 -5.38 -10.46 -6.98
C MET A 1 -5.54 -9.19 -6.13
N ALA A 2 -4.47 -8.49 -5.72
CA ALA A 2 -4.63 -7.29 -4.87
C ALA A 2 -5.10 -6.02 -5.61
N GLY A 3 -4.78 -5.89 -6.91
CA GLY A 3 -5.33 -4.85 -7.79
C GLY A 3 -6.83 -5.04 -8.04
N ASP A 4 -7.24 -6.29 -8.31
CA ASP A 4 -8.63 -6.67 -8.55
C ASP A 4 -9.56 -6.28 -7.38
N ASP A 5 -9.08 -6.40 -6.13
CA ASP A 5 -9.84 -5.98 -4.93
C ASP A 5 -10.12 -4.46 -4.93
N LEU A 6 -9.16 -3.63 -5.37
CA LEU A 6 -9.30 -2.18 -5.45
C LEU A 6 -10.16 -1.76 -6.65
N GLU A 7 -10.06 -2.48 -7.76
CA GLU A 7 -10.88 -2.26 -8.95
C GLU A 7 -12.35 -2.64 -8.69
N ALA A 8 -12.61 -3.76 -8.00
CA ALA A 8 -13.95 -4.16 -7.60
C ALA A 8 -14.58 -3.14 -6.63
N ALA A 9 -13.81 -2.63 -5.66
CA ALA A 9 -14.24 -1.55 -4.78
C ALA A 9 -14.50 -0.25 -5.56
N ALA A 10 -13.62 0.03 -6.52
CA ALA A 10 -13.75 0.94 -7.67
C ALA A 10 -15.17 1.02 -8.23
N GLY A 11 -15.54 -0.09 -8.86
CA GLY A 11 -16.80 -0.24 -9.57
C GLY A 11 -18.01 -0.25 -8.62
N ALA A 12 -17.90 -0.88 -7.45
CA ALA A 12 -19.00 -0.90 -6.48
C ALA A 12 -19.38 0.50 -6.00
N TYR A 13 -18.38 1.34 -5.67
CA TYR A 13 -18.61 2.71 -5.23
C TYR A 13 -19.30 3.55 -6.30
N GLU A 14 -18.80 3.48 -7.53
CA GLU A 14 -19.40 4.21 -8.63
C GLU A 14 -20.80 3.70 -8.99
N GLN A 15 -21.02 2.39 -8.96
CA GLN A 15 -22.31 1.81 -9.30
C GLN A 15 -23.41 2.27 -8.33
N GLU A 16 -23.13 2.28 -7.02
CA GLU A 16 -24.05 2.79 -6.01
C GLU A 16 -24.28 4.30 -6.16
N LEU A 17 -23.24 5.06 -6.48
CA LEU A 17 -23.38 6.48 -6.77
C LEU A 17 -24.31 6.75 -7.96
N MET A 18 -24.15 6.04 -9.07
CA MET A 18 -25.00 6.20 -10.24
C MET A 18 -26.46 5.82 -9.97
N ARG A 19 -26.71 4.83 -9.09
CA ARG A 19 -28.07 4.43 -8.68
C ARG A 19 -28.77 5.48 -7.85
N HIS A 20 -28.04 6.17 -6.98
CA HIS A 20 -28.63 7.05 -5.97
C HIS A 20 -28.56 8.53 -6.31
N ALA A 21 -27.70 8.94 -7.24
CA ALA A 21 -27.56 10.33 -7.63
C ALA A 21 -28.77 10.89 -8.40
N ARG A 22 -29.58 10.04 -9.06
CA ARG A 22 -30.83 10.45 -9.70
C ARG A 22 -31.94 10.61 -8.65
N GLY A 23 -31.96 11.76 -7.98
CA GLY A 23 -32.96 12.10 -6.97
C GLY A 23 -32.42 12.20 -5.52
N ALA A 24 -31.10 12.26 -5.34
CA ALA A 24 -30.52 12.55 -4.03
C ALA A 24 -30.81 13.99 -3.60
N GLU A 25 -31.19 14.20 -2.34
CA GLU A 25 -31.27 15.54 -1.75
C GLU A 25 -29.87 16.17 -1.65
N ALA A 26 -29.78 17.49 -1.86
CA ALA A 26 -28.52 18.24 -1.81
C ALA A 26 -27.74 18.00 -0.50
N VAL A 27 -28.44 17.89 0.63
CA VAL A 27 -27.85 17.60 1.95
C VAL A 27 -27.15 16.24 1.97
N VAL A 28 -27.71 15.21 1.33
CA VAL A 28 -27.11 13.87 1.24
C VAL A 28 -25.87 13.91 0.34
N VAL A 29 -25.93 14.70 -0.74
CA VAL A 29 -24.79 14.87 -1.65
C VAL A 29 -23.65 15.61 -0.98
N GLU A 30 -23.92 16.72 -0.29
CA GLU A 30 -22.92 17.48 0.47
C GLU A 30 -22.27 16.61 1.55
N ALA A 31 -23.05 15.84 2.31
CA ALA A 31 -22.53 14.92 3.30
C ALA A 31 -21.60 13.86 2.68
N GLU A 32 -21.95 13.27 1.53
CA GLU A 32 -21.09 12.29 0.85
C GLU A 32 -19.83 12.95 0.26
N LEU A 33 -19.93 14.18 -0.24
CA LEU A 33 -18.77 14.96 -0.66
C LEU A 33 -17.84 15.24 0.53
N GLU A 34 -18.32 15.63 1.70
CA GLU A 34 -17.45 15.79 2.86
C GLU A 34 -16.84 14.44 3.30
N ALA A 35 -17.67 13.40 3.36
CA ALA A 35 -17.30 12.10 3.88
C ALA A 35 -16.33 11.33 2.97
N SER A 36 -16.28 11.64 1.68
CA SER A 36 -15.32 11.04 0.72
C SER A 36 -13.91 11.63 0.80
N VAL A 37 -13.71 12.83 1.38
CA VAL A 37 -12.39 13.47 1.49
C VAL A 37 -11.37 12.61 2.26
N PRO A 38 -11.69 12.05 3.45
CA PRO A 38 -10.76 11.20 4.18
C PRO A 38 -10.36 9.91 3.45
N LEU A 39 -11.19 9.44 2.51
CA LEU A 39 -10.85 8.29 1.66
C LEU A 39 -9.85 8.71 0.57
N LEU A 40 -10.05 9.87 -0.06
CA LEU A 40 -9.10 10.44 -1.02
C LEU A 40 -7.73 10.70 -0.38
N ASP A 41 -7.70 11.30 0.80
CA ASP A 41 -6.45 11.58 1.53
C ASP A 41 -5.68 10.30 1.88
N ALA A 42 -6.40 9.21 2.15
CA ALA A 42 -5.79 7.92 2.40
C ALA A 42 -5.29 7.24 1.12
N CYS A 43 -5.99 7.40 0.00
CA CYS A 43 -5.51 6.94 -1.31
C CYS A 43 -4.23 7.69 -1.70
N ALA A 44 -4.19 9.01 -1.55
CA ALA A 44 -2.99 9.82 -1.78
C ALA A 44 -1.82 9.36 -0.89
N ALA A 45 -2.08 9.15 0.41
CA ALA A 45 -1.09 8.59 1.34
C ALA A 45 -0.55 7.23 0.89
N ALA A 46 -1.45 6.35 0.46
CA ALA A 46 -1.11 5.01 0.02
C ALA A 46 -0.26 5.06 -1.25
N LEU A 47 -0.57 5.93 -2.20
CA LEU A 47 0.24 6.15 -3.41
C LEU A 47 1.65 6.62 -3.06
N ASP A 48 1.81 7.63 -2.21
CA ASP A 48 3.12 8.11 -1.80
C ASP A 48 3.93 7.03 -1.07
N ALA A 49 3.26 6.26 -0.22
CA ALA A 49 3.85 5.15 0.50
C ALA A 49 4.30 4.01 -0.43
N LEU A 50 3.49 3.65 -1.44
CA LEU A 50 3.81 2.64 -2.42
C LEU A 50 4.97 3.07 -3.32
N ARG A 51 4.96 4.32 -3.81
CA ARG A 51 6.05 4.91 -4.60
C ARG A 51 7.36 4.94 -3.84
N ALA A 52 7.33 5.34 -2.57
CA ALA A 52 8.50 5.31 -1.72
C ALA A 52 9.05 3.89 -1.56
N MET A 53 8.18 2.90 -1.37
CA MET A 53 8.62 1.51 -1.28
C MET A 53 9.15 0.94 -2.60
N ARG A 54 8.53 1.27 -3.73
CA ARG A 54 9.02 0.90 -5.06
C ARG A 54 10.44 1.42 -5.26
N ALA A 55 10.70 2.68 -4.88
CA ALA A 55 12.05 3.23 -4.86
C ALA A 55 12.98 2.44 -3.94
N CYS A 56 12.58 2.15 -2.69
CA CYS A 56 13.38 1.35 -1.76
C CYS A 56 13.62 -0.11 -2.25
N ALA A 57 12.74 -0.66 -3.09
CA ALA A 57 12.89 -1.99 -3.71
C ALA A 57 13.87 -1.96 -4.89
N VAL A 58 13.79 -0.94 -5.74
CA VAL A 58 14.75 -0.70 -6.83
C VAL A 58 16.16 -0.47 -6.26
N ASP A 59 16.30 0.32 -5.20
CA ASP A 59 17.58 0.55 -4.54
C ASP A 59 18.17 -0.76 -3.97
N LEU A 60 17.33 -1.62 -3.42
CA LEU A 60 17.73 -2.95 -2.94
C LEU A 60 18.21 -3.83 -4.10
N GLU A 61 17.48 -3.87 -5.22
CA GLU A 61 17.90 -4.61 -6.42
C GLU A 61 19.27 -4.10 -6.92
N LEU A 62 19.45 -2.78 -7.01
CA LEU A 62 20.71 -2.17 -7.44
C LEU A 62 21.86 -2.47 -6.48
N ALA A 63 21.62 -2.43 -5.17
CA ALA A 63 22.62 -2.77 -4.16
C ALA A 63 23.05 -4.26 -4.26
N LEU A 64 22.09 -5.16 -4.50
CA LEU A 64 22.35 -6.57 -4.76
C LEU A 64 23.10 -6.79 -6.08
N ARG A 65 22.85 -5.97 -7.11
CA ARG A 65 23.62 -6.01 -8.38
C ARG A 65 25.06 -5.53 -8.20
N ARG A 66 25.27 -4.47 -7.42
CA ARG A 66 26.59 -3.88 -7.13
C ARG A 66 27.42 -4.71 -6.14
N GLY A 67 26.81 -5.67 -5.43
CA GLY A 67 27.49 -6.52 -4.46
C GLY A 67 27.82 -5.83 -3.13
N GLY A 68 27.23 -4.66 -2.85
CA GLY A 68 27.52 -3.85 -1.67
C GLY A 68 26.30 -3.01 -1.25
N GLY A 69 26.21 -2.66 0.03
CA GLY A 69 25.12 -1.80 0.54
C GLY A 69 23.75 -2.47 0.67
N HIS A 70 23.61 -3.75 0.32
CA HIS A 70 22.33 -4.47 0.30
C HIS A 70 21.71 -4.62 1.70
N ALA A 71 22.52 -4.68 2.76
CA ALA A 71 22.02 -4.71 4.14
C ALA A 71 21.36 -3.38 4.53
N GLN A 72 21.98 -2.25 4.19
CA GLN A 72 21.43 -0.91 4.41
C GLN A 72 20.17 -0.70 3.55
N ALA A 73 20.23 -1.07 2.27
CA ALA A 73 19.07 -0.98 1.38
C ALA A 73 17.89 -1.80 1.90
N LEU A 74 18.11 -3.05 2.34
CA LEU A 74 17.07 -3.89 2.93
C LEU A 74 16.48 -3.28 4.21
N ALA A 75 17.33 -2.68 5.06
CA ALA A 75 16.87 -1.99 6.26
C ALA A 75 15.99 -0.79 5.92
N ALA A 76 16.38 -0.01 4.90
CA ALA A 76 15.60 1.10 4.37
C ALA A 76 14.26 0.60 3.82
N THR A 77 14.23 -0.41 2.94
CA THR A 77 12.98 -0.99 2.41
C THR A 77 12.03 -1.42 3.52
N ARG A 78 12.54 -2.04 4.59
CA ARG A 78 11.72 -2.44 5.76
C ARG A 78 11.23 -1.25 6.55
N ALA A 79 12.01 -0.18 6.67
CA ALA A 79 11.57 1.05 7.29
C ALA A 79 10.47 1.74 6.46
N CYS A 80 10.67 1.86 5.13
CA CYS A 80 9.67 2.37 4.18
C CYS A 80 8.35 1.61 4.34
N ALA A 81 8.41 0.28 4.35
CA ALA A 81 7.25 -0.60 4.47
C ALA A 81 6.51 -0.48 5.82
N ARG A 82 7.23 -0.35 6.93
CA ARG A 82 6.62 -0.14 8.25
C ARG A 82 5.93 1.22 8.35
N LYS A 83 6.58 2.27 7.84
CA LYS A 83 6.04 3.63 7.82
C LYS A 83 4.78 3.69 6.96
N ALA A 84 4.85 3.17 5.74
CA ALA A 84 3.71 3.00 4.84
C ALA A 84 2.49 2.38 5.53
N ARG A 85 2.70 1.29 6.27
CA ARG A 85 1.62 0.59 6.97
C ARG A 85 1.07 1.41 8.12
N ALA A 86 1.94 2.09 8.88
CA ALA A 86 1.53 2.93 10.00
C ALA A 86 0.69 4.12 9.52
N ASP A 87 1.11 4.78 8.43
CA ASP A 87 0.43 5.94 7.88
C ASP A 87 -0.98 5.59 7.37
N VAL A 88 -1.12 4.48 6.63
CA VAL A 88 -2.44 4.00 6.17
C VAL A 88 -3.36 3.66 7.35
N LEU A 89 -2.83 2.99 8.38
CA LEU A 89 -3.61 2.63 9.57
C LEU A 89 -3.95 3.84 10.46
N ALA A 90 -3.11 4.87 10.48
CA ALA A 90 -3.42 6.10 11.20
C ALA A 90 -4.58 6.84 10.52
N LYS A 91 -4.53 6.93 9.18
CA LYS A 91 -5.58 7.56 8.38
C LYS A 91 -6.90 6.76 8.40
N SER A 92 -6.86 5.44 8.60
CA SER A 92 -8.08 4.65 8.76
C SER A 92 -8.81 4.87 10.08
N ARG A 93 -8.07 5.00 11.19
CA ARG A 93 -8.67 5.21 12.52
C ARG A 93 -9.43 6.53 12.63
N HIS A 94 -9.01 7.56 11.89
CA HIS A 94 -9.72 8.84 11.85
C HIS A 94 -11.10 8.74 11.17
N ARG A 95 -11.33 7.72 10.33
CA ARG A 95 -12.61 7.52 9.63
C ARG A 95 -13.71 6.95 10.53
N HIS A 96 -13.37 6.21 11.59
CA HIS A 96 -14.37 5.51 12.41
C HIS A 96 -15.10 6.43 13.41
N CYS A 97 -14.58 7.64 13.67
CA CYS A 97 -15.16 8.59 14.63
C CYS A 97 -16.17 9.58 14.01
N GLN A 98 -16.28 9.64 12.67
CA GLN A 98 -17.28 10.45 11.98
C GLN A 98 -18.48 9.58 11.59
N GLY A 99 -19.15 8.98 12.57
CA GLY A 99 -20.43 8.31 12.34
C GLY A 99 -21.53 9.34 12.18
N GLN A 100 -21.87 9.71 10.95
CA GLN A 100 -23.07 10.50 10.68
C GLN A 100 -24.27 9.55 10.61
N THR A 101 -25.33 9.84 11.36
CA THR A 101 -26.60 9.12 11.27
C THR A 101 -27.34 9.55 10.01
N SER A 102 -27.19 8.79 8.92
CA SER A 102 -27.88 9.06 7.66
C SER A 102 -29.31 8.48 7.69
N THR A 103 -30.31 9.33 7.43
CA THR A 103 -31.75 9.04 7.57
C THR A 103 -32.39 8.45 6.30
N GLY A 104 -31.65 8.26 5.20
CA GLY A 104 -32.18 7.73 3.93
C GLY A 104 -31.48 6.44 3.45
N HIS A 105 -32.21 5.59 2.70
CA HIS A 105 -31.67 4.33 2.15
C HIS A 105 -30.49 4.56 1.17
N GLY A 106 -30.54 5.60 0.33
CA GLY A 106 -29.46 5.92 -0.63
C GLY A 106 -28.21 6.52 0.01
N ALA A 107 -28.35 7.19 1.16
CA ALA A 107 -27.22 7.68 1.93
C ALA A 107 -26.46 6.51 2.59
N ARG A 108 -27.19 5.50 3.07
CA ARG A 108 -26.61 4.29 3.68
C ARG A 108 -25.85 3.41 2.68
N SER A 109 -26.30 3.31 1.44
CA SER A 109 -25.61 2.51 0.42
C SER A 109 -24.32 3.16 -0.06
N LEU A 110 -24.31 4.49 -0.28
CA LEU A 110 -23.10 5.26 -0.55
C LEU A 110 -22.09 5.18 0.59
N GLU A 111 -22.57 5.32 1.83
CA GLU A 111 -21.76 5.14 3.04
C GLU A 111 -21.14 3.74 3.11
N GLU A 112 -21.92 2.69 2.86
CA GLU A 112 -21.43 1.31 2.86
C GLU A 112 -20.41 1.09 1.73
N ALA A 113 -20.67 1.60 0.53
CA ALA A 113 -19.73 1.47 -0.59
C ALA A 113 -18.41 2.19 -0.29
N ARG A 114 -18.46 3.38 0.32
CA ARG A 114 -17.27 4.11 0.80
C ARG A 114 -16.51 3.30 1.85
N ARG A 115 -17.23 2.69 2.79
CA ARG A 115 -16.65 1.84 3.84
C ARG A 115 -15.98 0.60 3.25
N VAL A 116 -16.59 -0.03 2.24
CA VAL A 116 -16.02 -1.16 1.51
C VAL A 116 -14.73 -0.74 0.79
N ALA A 117 -14.72 0.41 0.10
CA ALA A 117 -13.52 0.93 -0.55
C ALA A 117 -12.39 1.25 0.43
N ALA A 118 -12.72 1.87 1.57
CA ALA A 118 -11.76 2.12 2.64
C ALA A 118 -11.18 0.82 3.21
N ALA A 119 -12.04 -0.17 3.48
CA ALA A 119 -11.64 -1.48 4.00
C ALA A 119 -10.80 -2.27 2.98
N ALA A 120 -11.12 -2.18 1.69
CA ALA A 120 -10.34 -2.79 0.62
C ALA A 120 -8.91 -2.20 0.58
N LEU A 121 -8.79 -0.87 0.59
CA LEU A 121 -7.50 -0.18 0.67
C LEU A 121 -6.69 -0.63 1.89
N GLU A 122 -7.29 -0.63 3.07
CA GLU A 122 -6.63 -1.07 4.30
C GLU A 122 -6.18 -2.53 4.24
N ARG A 123 -7.03 -3.44 3.77
CA ARG A 123 -6.70 -4.87 3.63
C ARG A 123 -5.55 -5.07 2.65
N VAL A 124 -5.60 -4.42 1.50
CA VAL A 124 -4.55 -4.52 0.48
C VAL A 124 -3.23 -4.00 1.04
N MET A 125 -3.21 -2.81 1.62
CA MET A 125 -2.00 -2.24 2.21
C MET A 125 -1.46 -3.09 3.37
N THR A 126 -2.32 -3.60 4.26
CA THR A 126 -1.88 -4.43 5.40
C THR A 126 -1.44 -5.84 5.02
N LYS A 127 -1.93 -6.39 3.90
CA LYS A 127 -1.47 -7.66 3.33
C LYS A 127 -0.14 -7.48 2.58
N ALA A 128 -0.01 -6.40 1.83
CA ALA A 128 1.20 -6.07 1.08
C ALA A 128 2.38 -5.70 2.00
N LEU A 129 2.09 -5.10 3.16
CA LEU A 129 3.10 -4.54 4.05
C LEU A 129 3.37 -5.35 5.32
N PRO A 130 4.63 -5.56 5.70
CA PRO A 130 4.99 -6.18 6.97
C PRO A 130 4.48 -5.38 8.17
N SER A 131 3.95 -6.12 9.16
CA SER A 131 3.67 -5.60 10.50
C SER A 131 4.96 -5.52 11.33
N ALA A 132 5.00 -4.60 12.29
CA ALA A 132 6.09 -4.48 13.26
C ALA A 132 6.24 -5.70 14.19
N SER A 133 5.24 -6.60 14.24
CA SER A 133 5.24 -7.74 15.15
C SER A 133 6.28 -8.81 14.77
N ARG A 134 7.30 -8.92 15.63
CA ARG A 134 8.17 -10.10 15.75
C ARG A 134 7.31 -11.26 16.25
N ASN A 135 6.96 -12.18 15.35
CA ASN A 135 6.53 -13.57 15.58
C ASN A 135 5.22 -13.90 14.85
N ASN A 136 5.30 -14.13 13.54
CA ASN A 136 4.44 -15.11 12.87
C ASN A 136 5.09 -15.52 11.54
N SER A 137 5.36 -16.82 11.39
CA SER A 137 5.96 -17.46 10.21
C SER A 137 5.02 -17.56 9.00
N ARG A 138 3.87 -16.85 9.00
CA ARG A 138 2.84 -16.95 7.96
C ARG A 138 2.39 -15.60 7.39
N ARG A 139 3.30 -14.80 6.86
CA ARG A 139 2.94 -13.71 5.93
C ARG A 139 3.71 -13.91 4.63
N ARG A 140 2.99 -14.51 3.68
CA ARG A 140 3.47 -15.35 2.58
C ARG A 140 3.95 -14.58 1.34
N TRP A 141 4.32 -13.31 1.48
CA TRP A 141 4.68 -12.51 0.30
C TRP A 141 5.95 -11.66 0.45
N TRP A 142 6.45 -11.43 1.67
CA TRP A 142 7.75 -10.78 1.78
C TRP A 142 8.86 -11.79 1.48
N PRO A 143 9.87 -11.44 0.68
CA PRO A 143 10.90 -12.39 0.31
C PRO A 143 11.77 -12.88 1.47
N ALA A 144 12.27 -14.11 1.35
CA ALA A 144 13.10 -14.80 2.34
C ALA A 144 14.45 -14.09 2.61
N CYS A 145 14.79 -13.07 1.81
CA CYS A 145 15.90 -12.12 1.98
C CYS A 145 16.08 -11.61 3.44
N CYS A 146 15.01 -11.57 4.25
CA CYS A 146 15.08 -11.21 5.67
C CYS A 146 15.75 -12.24 6.60
N VAL A 147 15.85 -13.51 6.20
CA VAL A 147 16.39 -14.59 7.02
C VAL A 147 17.91 -14.69 6.88
N ALA A 148 18.45 -14.35 5.70
CA ALA A 148 19.87 -14.50 5.39
C ALA A 148 20.78 -13.46 6.06
N VAL A 149 20.30 -12.24 6.31
CA VAL A 149 21.12 -11.15 6.91
C VAL A 149 21.45 -11.42 8.39
N LYS A 150 20.68 -12.28 9.08
CA LYS A 150 20.92 -12.59 10.50
C LYS A 150 22.18 -13.41 10.77
N ARG A 151 22.79 -14.04 9.76
CA ARG A 151 23.95 -14.95 9.97
C ARG A 151 25.32 -14.28 9.90
N LYS A 152 25.44 -13.04 9.40
CA LYS A 152 26.75 -12.38 9.23
C LYS A 152 27.01 -11.18 10.16
N ALA A 153 26.01 -10.68 10.90
CA ALA A 153 26.21 -9.57 11.84
C ALA A 153 27.05 -9.94 13.10
N ALA A 154 27.36 -11.22 13.32
CA ALA A 154 28.19 -11.67 14.44
C ALA A 154 29.71 -11.71 14.15
N ARG A 155 30.15 -11.29 12.96
CA ARG A 155 31.59 -11.14 12.62
C ARG A 155 31.87 -9.74 12.09
N VAL A 156 31.95 -8.76 12.98
CA VAL A 156 32.69 -7.52 12.71
C VAL A 156 33.54 -7.21 13.94
N ALA A 157 34.73 -7.78 13.96
CA ALA A 157 35.89 -7.25 14.67
C ALA A 157 36.91 -6.90 13.60
N CYS A 158 37.45 -5.69 13.70
CA CYS A 158 38.37 -5.07 12.75
C CYS A 158 39.71 -5.81 12.78
N GLU A 159 40.24 -6.23 11.63
CA GLU A 159 41.67 -6.37 11.42
C GLU A 159 42.00 -6.35 9.92
N GLU A 160 43.02 -5.57 9.61
CA GLU A 160 43.51 -5.22 8.29
C GLU A 160 44.58 -6.25 7.89
N GLN A 161 44.25 -7.18 6.99
CA GLN A 161 45.23 -7.82 6.08
C GLN A 161 44.58 -8.76 5.07
N THR A 162 44.95 -8.54 3.81
CA THR A 162 44.98 -9.44 2.65
C THR A 162 44.76 -10.93 2.95
N THR A 163 43.53 -11.41 2.72
CA THR A 163 43.25 -12.78 2.29
C THR A 163 42.04 -12.76 1.37
N ALA A 164 42.30 -12.89 0.07
CA ALA A 164 41.31 -12.80 -0.99
C ALA A 164 40.35 -14.01 -1.11
N ASP A 165 40.28 -14.93 -0.15
CA ASP A 165 39.83 -16.30 -0.50
C ASP A 165 38.81 -17.03 0.39
N LEU A 166 38.22 -16.46 1.45
CA LEU A 166 37.45 -17.34 2.36
C LEU A 166 36.01 -16.97 2.76
N LEU A 167 35.34 -15.94 2.21
CA LEU A 167 33.93 -15.67 2.58
C LEU A 167 32.99 -15.19 1.44
N SER A 168 33.19 -15.67 0.21
CA SER A 168 32.25 -15.43 -0.91
C SER A 168 31.63 -16.72 -1.48
N SER A 169 30.97 -17.52 -0.63
CA SER A 169 30.12 -18.64 -1.06
C SER A 169 28.64 -18.39 -0.72
N SER A 170 28.12 -17.22 -1.11
CA SER A 170 26.72 -17.23 -1.56
C SER A 170 26.77 -17.85 -2.95
N SER A 171 26.12 -18.98 -3.19
CA SER A 171 26.00 -19.49 -4.56
C SER A 171 25.48 -18.33 -5.44
N LYS A 172 25.97 -18.23 -6.67
CA LYS A 172 25.49 -17.22 -7.63
C LYS A 172 23.95 -17.23 -7.71
N ASP A 173 23.36 -18.40 -7.50
CA ASP A 173 21.93 -18.66 -7.43
C ASP A 173 21.21 -17.92 -6.28
N GLU A 174 21.79 -17.87 -5.07
CA GLU A 174 21.18 -17.16 -3.93
C GLU A 174 21.22 -15.64 -4.12
N ALA A 175 22.31 -15.11 -4.68
CA ALA A 175 22.41 -13.69 -5.00
C ALA A 175 21.44 -13.28 -6.13
N GLN A 176 21.26 -14.17 -7.11
CA GLN A 176 20.31 -13.96 -8.20
C GLN A 176 18.87 -14.01 -7.68
N LYS A 177 18.53 -15.02 -6.87
CA LYS A 177 17.23 -15.14 -6.23
C LYS A 177 16.85 -13.91 -5.41
N GLN A 178 17.78 -13.34 -4.63
CA GLN A 178 17.53 -12.12 -3.87
C GLN A 178 17.22 -10.90 -4.75
N ARG A 179 17.85 -10.81 -5.93
CA ARG A 179 17.56 -9.75 -6.91
C ARG A 179 16.19 -9.94 -7.52
N ASP A 180 15.87 -11.16 -7.94
CA ASP A 180 14.56 -11.50 -8.51
C ASP A 180 13.44 -11.22 -7.49
N GLU A 181 13.69 -11.52 -6.22
CA GLU A 181 12.82 -11.19 -5.09
C GLU A 181 12.63 -9.67 -4.91
N ALA A 182 13.69 -8.87 -5.01
CA ALA A 182 13.62 -7.41 -4.91
C ALA A 182 12.91 -6.78 -6.12
N ARG A 183 13.13 -7.32 -7.31
CA ARG A 183 12.44 -6.92 -8.55
C ARG A 183 10.95 -7.21 -8.47
N ALA A 184 10.58 -8.44 -8.08
CA ALA A 184 9.18 -8.82 -7.92
C ALA A 184 8.49 -7.92 -6.88
N LEU A 185 9.17 -7.57 -5.79
CA LEU A 185 8.65 -6.58 -4.86
C LEU A 185 8.36 -5.24 -5.54
N GLY A 186 9.29 -4.70 -6.34
CA GLY A 186 9.08 -3.47 -7.09
C GLY A 186 7.88 -3.52 -8.05
N GLU A 187 7.76 -4.59 -8.83
CA GLU A 187 6.64 -4.82 -9.75
C GLU A 187 5.30 -4.88 -8.99
N THR A 188 5.29 -5.50 -7.83
CA THR A 188 4.06 -5.61 -7.03
C THR A 188 3.66 -4.28 -6.40
N MET A 189 4.61 -3.45 -5.99
CA MET A 189 4.30 -2.09 -5.53
C MET A 189 3.70 -1.28 -6.67
N GLU A 190 4.24 -1.40 -7.89
CA GLU A 190 3.70 -0.73 -9.07
C GLU A 190 2.27 -1.16 -9.42
N GLN A 191 1.97 -2.46 -9.36
CA GLN A 191 0.60 -2.96 -9.56
C GLN A 191 -0.37 -2.40 -8.51
N LEU A 192 0.07 -2.28 -7.26
CA LEU A 192 -0.72 -1.69 -6.20
C LEU A 192 -0.90 -0.18 -6.41
N GLU A 193 0.13 0.54 -6.87
CA GLU A 193 0.05 1.96 -7.21
C GLU A 193 -1.06 2.18 -8.24
N GLN A 194 -1.07 1.39 -9.32
CA GLN A 194 -2.07 1.47 -10.38
C GLN A 194 -3.49 1.22 -9.85
N GLY A 195 -3.67 0.22 -8.99
CA GLY A 195 -4.97 -0.09 -8.38
C GLY A 195 -5.47 1.04 -7.46
N VAL A 196 -4.60 1.62 -6.63
CA VAL A 196 -4.96 2.74 -5.75
C VAL A 196 -5.24 4.00 -6.58
N GLU A 197 -4.47 4.24 -7.64
CA GLU A 197 -4.67 5.37 -8.54
C GLU A 197 -5.98 5.27 -9.32
N LEU A 198 -6.40 4.06 -9.69
CA LEU A 198 -7.71 3.81 -10.30
C LEU A 198 -8.84 4.15 -9.30
N LEU A 199 -8.76 3.66 -8.06
CA LEU A 199 -9.71 4.01 -7.01
C LEU A 199 -9.76 5.52 -6.76
N PHE A 200 -8.61 6.18 -6.64
CA PHE A 200 -8.51 7.62 -6.45
C PHE A 200 -9.17 8.41 -7.58
N ARG A 201 -8.86 8.07 -8.84
CA ARG A 201 -9.49 8.71 -10.01
C ARG A 201 -11.00 8.50 -10.03
N ARG A 202 -11.47 7.30 -9.68
CA ARG A 202 -12.91 7.02 -9.67
C ARG A 202 -13.66 7.80 -8.60
N LEU A 203 -13.07 7.94 -7.41
CA LEU A 203 -13.60 8.79 -6.34
C LEU A 203 -13.66 10.27 -6.77
N LEU A 204 -12.62 10.78 -7.42
CA LEU A 204 -12.63 12.16 -7.95
C LEU A 204 -13.72 12.37 -9.01
N GLN A 205 -13.89 11.41 -9.93
CA GLN A 205 -14.96 11.45 -10.95
C GLN A 205 -16.35 11.44 -10.31
N CYS A 206 -16.56 10.59 -9.31
CA CYS A 206 -17.79 10.53 -8.54
C CYS A 206 -18.13 11.86 -7.88
N ARG A 207 -17.15 12.52 -7.25
CA ARG A 207 -17.34 13.85 -6.65
C ARG A 207 -17.67 14.92 -7.70
N ALA A 208 -16.94 14.95 -8.81
CA ALA A 208 -17.20 15.90 -9.88
C ALA A 208 -18.61 15.73 -10.45
N PHE A 209 -19.06 14.48 -10.61
CA PHE A 209 -20.42 14.17 -11.03
C PHE A 209 -21.48 14.66 -10.03
N LEU A 210 -21.28 14.41 -8.73
CA LEU A 210 -22.17 14.90 -7.68
C LEU A 210 -22.23 16.43 -7.62
N LEU A 211 -21.08 17.11 -7.71
CA LEU A 211 -21.01 18.57 -7.76
C LEU A 211 -21.77 19.14 -8.96
N ASN A 212 -21.60 18.52 -10.14
CA ASN A 212 -22.31 18.94 -11.35
C ASN A 212 -23.83 18.81 -11.21
N LEU A 213 -24.31 17.77 -10.52
CA LEU A 213 -25.74 17.59 -10.24
C LEU A 213 -26.30 18.63 -9.27
N CYS A 214 -25.53 19.04 -8.26
CA CYS A 214 -25.95 20.09 -7.32
C CYS A 214 -25.86 21.51 -7.92
N SER A 215 -25.06 21.69 -8.96
CA SER A 215 -24.89 22.98 -9.65
C SER A 215 -25.86 23.21 -10.81
N SER A 216 -26.64 22.19 -11.20
CA SER A 216 -27.57 22.23 -12.34
C SER A 216 -29.02 22.38 -11.89
#